data_AF-A0A1V5LGT2-F1
#
_entry.id   AF-A0A1V5LGT2-F1
#
_cell.length_a   1.000
_cell.length_b   1.000
_cell.length_c   1.000
_cell.angle_alpha   90.00
_cell.angle_beta   90.00
_cell.angle_gamma   90.00
#
_symmetry.space_group_name_H-M   'P 1'
#
loop_
_entity.id
_entity.type
_entity.pdbx_description
1 polymer ?
#
loop_
_entity_poly.entity_id
_entity_poly.type
_entity_poly.pdbx_seq_one_letter_code
_entity_poly.pdbx_strand_id
1 'polypeptide(L)'
;MEPDEVRNGEAERAKLTAELLSELERELKQTPVAEHVRRMLASLSTLAVQRLGMGEADKELRDLGQAHLAIECFRVLSETLVAAGIDEEADAYREVLSQMQLAFVAELNRPDVTSQAVGQDTPESNSREQNASETEGGEAQP
;
A
#
# COMPACT_ATOMS: atom_id res chain seq x y z
N MET A 1 -19.55 35.68 -19.67
CA MET A 1 -19.54 35.16 -18.29
C MET A 1 -18.90 36.25 -17.47
N GLU A 2 -19.67 36.91 -16.60
CA GLU A 2 -19.30 38.15 -15.93
C GLU A 2 -18.19 37.88 -14.89
N PRO A 3 -17.11 38.67 -14.87
CA PRO A 3 -15.94 38.44 -14.00
C PRO A 3 -16.25 38.53 -12.49
N ASP A 4 -17.36 39.16 -12.10
CA ASP A 4 -17.76 39.33 -10.70
C ASP A 4 -18.36 38.06 -10.08
N GLU A 5 -19.01 37.19 -10.86
CA GLU A 5 -19.60 35.93 -10.34
C GLU A 5 -18.53 34.89 -9.98
N VAL A 6 -17.45 34.82 -10.79
CA VAL A 6 -16.30 33.94 -10.52
C VAL A 6 -15.57 34.39 -9.26
N ARG A 7 -15.36 35.70 -9.11
CA ARG A 7 -14.71 36.30 -7.93
C ARG A 7 -15.51 36.09 -6.64
N ASN A 8 -16.84 36.14 -6.72
CA ASN A 8 -17.72 35.86 -5.58
C ASN A 8 -17.69 34.37 -5.19
N GLY A 9 -17.65 33.46 -6.16
CA GLY A 9 -17.53 32.02 -5.91
C GLY A 9 -16.20 31.62 -5.27
N GLU A 10 -15.08 32.26 -5.64
CA GLU A 10 -13.78 32.06 -5.01
C GLU A 10 -13.73 32.58 -3.58
N ALA A 11 -14.33 33.75 -3.33
CA ALA A 11 -14.43 34.33 -1.99
C ALA A 11 -15.25 33.44 -1.03
N GLU A 12 -16.38 32.91 -1.49
CA GLU A 12 -17.21 31.98 -0.70
C GLU A 12 -16.49 30.65 -0.44
N ARG A 13 -15.75 30.10 -1.41
CA ARG A 13 -14.91 28.90 -1.18
C ARG A 13 -13.80 29.15 -0.15
N ALA A 14 -13.13 30.30 -0.23
CA ALA A 14 -12.08 30.67 0.71
C ALA A 14 -12.65 30.81 2.13
N LYS A 15 -13.82 31.45 2.25
CA LYS A 15 -14.54 31.59 3.52
C LYS A 15 -14.96 30.24 4.09
N LEU A 16 -15.57 29.37 3.29
CA LEU A 16 -15.94 28.01 3.70
C LEU A 16 -14.72 27.19 4.16
N THR A 17 -13.60 27.31 3.45
CA THR A 17 -12.35 26.63 3.82
C THR A 17 -11.82 27.13 5.17
N ALA A 18 -11.84 28.46 5.38
CA ALA A 18 -11.42 29.07 6.64
C ALA A 18 -12.32 28.66 7.82
N GLU A 19 -13.65 28.61 7.61
CA GLU A 19 -14.61 28.15 8.62
C GLU A 19 -14.37 26.69 8.98
N LEU A 20 -14.14 25.80 8.00
CA LEU A 20 -13.82 24.39 8.25
C LEU A 20 -12.51 24.22 9.03
N LEU A 21 -11.46 24.96 8.67
CA LEU A 21 -10.18 24.93 9.39
C LEU A 21 -10.32 25.43 10.83
N SER A 22 -11.08 26.50 11.03
CA SER A 22 -11.35 27.03 12.38
C SER A 22 -12.11 26.03 13.25
N GLU A 23 -13.06 25.29 12.68
CA GLU A 23 -13.79 24.25 13.40
C GLU A 23 -12.86 23.09 13.77
N LEU A 24 -12.03 22.63 12.84
CA LEU A 24 -11.05 21.57 13.09
C LEU A 24 -10.06 21.97 14.19
N GLU A 25 -9.54 23.20 14.17
CA GLU A 25 -8.67 23.71 15.22
C GLU A 25 -9.35 23.74 16.59
N ARG A 26 -10.65 24.10 16.62
CA ARG A 26 -11.43 24.11 17.86
C ARG A 26 -11.60 22.69 18.40
N GLU A 27 -11.94 21.73 17.55
CA GLU A 27 -12.05 20.33 17.93
C GLU A 27 -10.72 19.79 18.47
N LEU A 28 -9.61 20.08 17.78
CA LEU A 28 -8.28 19.66 18.23
C LEU A 28 -7.91 20.24 19.60
N LYS A 29 -8.23 21.51 19.87
CA LYS A 29 -7.98 22.15 21.18
C LYS A 29 -8.77 21.52 22.32
N GLN A 30 -9.93 20.95 22.02
CA GLN A 30 -10.82 20.35 23.03
C GLN A 30 -10.61 18.83 23.17
N THR A 31 -9.93 18.20 22.22
CA THR A 31 -9.70 16.75 22.22
C THR A 31 -8.58 16.38 23.20
N PRO A 32 -8.81 15.44 24.14
CA PRO A 32 -7.73 14.91 24.98
C PRO A 32 -6.59 14.35 24.13
N VAL A 33 -5.34 14.58 24.52
CA VAL A 33 -4.16 14.11 23.75
C VAL A 33 -4.20 12.59 23.55
N ALA A 34 -4.57 11.84 24.59
CA ALA A 34 -4.74 10.38 24.51
C ALA A 34 -5.73 9.97 23.41
N GLU A 35 -6.88 10.65 23.35
CA GLU A 35 -7.90 10.40 22.33
C GLU A 35 -7.39 10.73 20.92
N HIS A 36 -6.66 11.83 20.78
CA HIS A 36 -6.04 12.18 19.51
C HIS A 36 -5.02 11.11 19.06
N VAL A 37 -4.18 10.61 19.97
CA VAL A 37 -3.23 9.53 19.66
C VAL A 37 -3.96 8.24 19.26
N ARG A 38 -5.09 7.89 19.89
CA ARG A 38 -5.91 6.75 19.45
C ARG A 38 -6.42 6.90 18.02
N ARG A 39 -6.91 8.09 17.66
CA ARG A 39 -7.32 8.41 16.28
C ARG A 39 -6.13 8.32 15.30
N MET A 40 -4.94 8.76 15.73
CA MET A 40 -3.72 8.61 14.93
C MET A 40 -3.35 7.14 14.74
N LEU A 41 -3.41 6.30 15.78
CA LEU A 41 -3.13 4.86 15.68
C LEU A 41 -4.07 4.17 14.67
N ALA A 42 -5.37 4.46 14.72
CA ALA A 42 -6.32 3.97 13.74
C ALA A 42 -5.93 4.41 12.32
N SER A 43 -5.62 5.68 12.13
CA SER A 43 -5.20 6.22 10.82
C SER A 43 -3.91 5.58 10.31
N LEU A 44 -2.92 5.38 11.18
CA LEU A 44 -1.65 4.73 10.85
C LEU A 44 -1.84 3.28 10.43
N SER A 45 -2.73 2.52 11.08
CA SER A 45 -3.03 1.15 10.67
C SER A 45 -3.65 1.07 9.27
N THR A 46 -4.59 1.97 8.96
CA THR A 46 -5.19 2.06 7.63
C THR A 46 -4.15 2.44 6.57
N LEU A 47 -3.32 3.45 6.86
CA LEU A 47 -2.27 3.88 5.96
C LEU A 47 -1.24 2.78 5.71
N ALA A 48 -0.82 2.03 6.74
CA ALA A 48 0.10 0.92 6.57
C ALA A 48 -0.45 -0.11 5.58
N VAL A 49 -1.72 -0.52 5.72
CA VAL A 49 -2.36 -1.49 4.82
C VAL A 49 -2.48 -0.96 3.38
N GLN A 50 -2.87 0.31 3.21
CA GLN A 50 -2.93 0.94 1.89
C GLN A 50 -1.55 1.01 1.21
N ARG A 51 -0.51 1.38 1.98
CA ARG A 51 0.87 1.47 1.46
C ARG A 51 1.49 0.11 1.18
N LEU A 52 0.93 -0.98 1.71
CA LEU A 52 1.28 -2.34 1.31
C LEU A 52 0.71 -2.72 -0.06
N GLY A 53 -0.27 -1.97 -0.59
CA GLY A 53 -0.84 -2.21 -1.92
C GLY A 53 -1.59 -3.54 -2.03
N MET A 54 -2.20 -4.00 -0.94
CA MET A 54 -2.84 -5.32 -0.85
C MET A 54 -4.22 -5.39 -1.52
N GLY A 55 -4.89 -4.24 -1.68
CA GLY A 55 -6.14 -4.12 -2.44
C GLY A 55 -5.90 -3.71 -3.90
N GLU A 56 -6.78 -4.12 -4.82
CA GLU A 56 -6.74 -3.69 -6.22
C GLU A 56 -6.75 -2.16 -6.38
N ALA A 57 -7.49 -1.46 -5.51
CA ALA A 57 -7.54 0.01 -5.47
C ALA A 57 -6.26 0.66 -4.91
N ASP A 58 -5.43 -0.11 -4.18
CA ASP A 58 -4.27 0.40 -3.45
C ASP A 58 -2.94 0.09 -4.15
N LYS A 59 -2.96 -0.68 -5.25
CA LYS A 59 -1.75 -1.04 -6.01
C LYS A 59 -0.92 0.19 -6.42
N GLU A 60 -1.60 1.26 -6.82
CA GLU A 60 -0.95 2.52 -7.20
C GLU A 60 -0.40 3.31 -6.00
N LEU A 61 -0.85 2.99 -4.79
CA LEU A 61 -0.42 3.62 -3.54
C LEU A 61 0.72 2.87 -2.85
N ARG A 62 1.14 1.72 -3.40
CA ARG A 62 2.16 0.83 -2.84
C ARG A 62 3.48 1.57 -2.64
N ASP A 63 3.88 1.70 -1.38
CA ASP A 63 5.14 2.28 -0.95
C ASP A 63 5.56 1.61 0.36
N LEU A 64 6.48 0.65 0.26
CA LEU A 64 6.95 -0.11 1.41
C LEU A 64 7.71 0.77 2.42
N GLY A 65 8.35 1.86 1.97
CA GLY A 65 9.00 2.80 2.88
C GLY A 65 7.98 3.51 3.77
N GLN A 66 6.87 3.96 3.17
CA GLN A 66 5.77 4.59 3.91
C GLN A 66 5.01 3.59 4.79
N ALA A 67 4.82 2.35 4.33
CA ALA A 67 4.23 1.29 5.14
C ALA A 67 5.06 1.02 6.40
N HIS A 68 6.37 0.87 6.25
CA HIS A 68 7.29 0.66 7.37
C HIS A 68 7.27 1.84 8.36
N LEU A 69 7.26 3.08 7.85
CA LEU A 69 7.17 4.27 8.70
C LEU A 69 5.88 4.28 9.53
N ALA A 70 4.73 3.96 8.92
CA ALA A 70 3.46 3.90 9.62
C ALA A 70 3.46 2.83 10.72
N ILE A 71 4.05 1.65 10.45
CA ILE A 71 4.18 0.54 11.42
C ILE A 71 5.05 0.96 12.61
N GLU A 72 6.20 1.60 12.38
CA GLU A 72 7.08 2.03 13.46
C GLU A 72 6.45 3.15 14.30
N CYS A 73 5.78 4.12 13.66
CA CYS A 73 5.02 5.14 14.39
C CYS A 73 3.91 4.53 15.24
N PHE A 74 3.16 3.55 14.70
CA PHE A 74 2.12 2.85 15.43
C PHE A 74 2.68 2.14 16.67
N ARG A 75 3.80 1.43 16.52
CA ARG A 75 4.47 0.73 17.63
C ARG A 75 4.85 1.70 18.75
N VAL A 76 5.58 2.77 18.42
CA VAL A 76 6.07 3.72 19.43
C VAL A 76 4.91 4.42 20.16
N LEU A 77 3.88 4.85 19.44
CA LEU A 77 2.75 5.56 20.02
C LEU A 77 1.89 4.64 20.91
N SER A 78 1.61 3.41 20.48
CA SER A 78 0.83 2.46 21.26
C SER A 78 1.56 2.01 22.53
N GLU A 79 2.86 1.73 22.46
CA GLU A 79 3.70 1.44 23.63
C GLU A 79 3.69 2.61 24.63
N THR A 80 3.73 3.85 24.13
CA THR A 80 3.71 5.06 24.97
C THR A 80 2.38 5.22 25.72
N LEU A 81 1.23 4.97 25.07
CA LEU A 81 -0.07 5.04 25.72
C LEU A 81 -0.22 4.00 26.83
N VAL A 82 0.21 2.77 26.56
CA VAL A 82 0.17 1.67 27.54
C VAL A 82 1.11 1.95 28.72
N ALA A 83 2.35 2.40 28.46
CA ALA A 83 3.31 2.72 29.51
C ALA A 83 2.86 3.86 30.42
N ALA A 84 2.07 4.80 29.90
CA ALA A 84 1.48 5.88 30.68
C ALA A 84 0.26 5.45 31.52
N GLY A 85 -0.21 4.20 31.40
CA GLY A 85 -1.41 3.71 32.07
C GLY A 85 -2.71 4.37 31.58
N ILE A 86 -2.66 4.95 30.38
CA ILE A 86 -3.77 5.68 29.76
C ILE A 86 -4.71 4.72 29.03
N ASP A 87 -4.18 3.58 28.59
CA ASP A 87 -4.90 2.60 27.80
C ASP A 87 -4.68 1.17 28.31
N GLU A 88 -5.78 0.42 28.44
CA GLU A 88 -5.78 -1.00 28.83
C GLU A 88 -5.79 -1.93 27.59
N GLU A 89 -5.95 -1.37 26.38
CA GLU A 89 -6.03 -2.10 25.11
C GLU A 89 -4.66 -2.58 24.58
N ALA A 90 -3.72 -2.86 25.48
CA ALA A 90 -2.35 -3.28 25.12
C ALA A 90 -2.34 -4.54 24.23
N ASP A 91 -3.26 -5.47 24.46
CA ASP A 91 -3.40 -6.67 23.63
C ASP A 91 -3.89 -6.35 22.22
N ALA A 92 -4.88 -5.46 22.07
CA ALA A 92 -5.42 -5.09 20.78
C ALA A 92 -4.37 -4.37 19.91
N TYR A 93 -3.60 -3.45 20.49
CA TYR A 93 -2.51 -2.79 19.75
C TYR A 93 -1.42 -3.77 19.32
N ARG A 94 -1.05 -4.72 20.20
CA ARG A 94 -0.07 -5.76 19.85
C ARG A 94 -0.55 -6.65 18.70
N GLU A 95 -1.84 -7.00 18.70
CA GLU A 95 -2.43 -7.81 17.65
C GLU A 95 -2.39 -7.07 16.30
N VAL A 96 -2.88 -5.82 16.25
CA VAL A 96 -2.86 -5.00 15.04
C VAL A 96 -1.43 -4.80 14.54
N LEU A 97 -0.49 -4.50 15.43
CA LEU A 97 0.93 -4.34 15.07
C LEU A 97 1.50 -5.63 14.47
N SER A 98 1.23 -6.78 15.08
CA SER A 98 1.71 -8.08 14.59
C SER A 98 1.16 -8.38 13.20
N GLN A 99 -0.13 -8.12 12.97
CA GLN A 99 -0.76 -8.29 11.66
C GLN A 99 -0.09 -7.41 10.59
N MET A 100 0.15 -6.12 10.88
CA MET A 100 0.83 -5.23 9.95
C MET A 100 2.27 -5.64 9.66
N GLN A 101 3.02 -6.08 10.67
CA GLN A 101 4.40 -6.55 10.50
C GLN A 101 4.48 -7.83 9.65
N LEU A 102 3.58 -8.79 9.88
CA LEU A 102 3.50 -10.00 9.07
C LEU A 102 3.14 -9.68 7.62
N ALA A 103 2.16 -8.79 7.42
CA ALA A 103 1.73 -8.31 6.11
C ALA A 103 2.89 -7.61 5.37
N PHE A 104 3.66 -6.78 6.08
CA PHE A 104 4.84 -6.11 5.54
C PHE A 104 5.93 -7.08 5.11
N VAL A 105 6.27 -8.05 5.96
CA VAL A 105 7.27 -9.08 5.62
C VAL A 105 6.81 -9.93 4.44
N ALA A 106 5.52 -10.28 4.38
CA ALA A 106 4.96 -11.05 3.27
C ALA A 106 5.11 -10.28 1.94
N GLU A 107 4.78 -8.99 1.92
CA GLU A 107 4.88 -8.17 0.71
C GLU A 107 6.34 -7.82 0.35
N LEU A 108 7.22 -7.67 1.33
CA LEU A 108 8.66 -7.47 1.10
C LEU A 108 9.29 -8.68 0.38
N ASN A 109 8.82 -9.88 0.68
CA ASN A 109 9.29 -11.12 0.06
C ASN A 109 8.54 -11.48 -1.24
N ARG A 110 7.59 -10.65 -1.68
CA ARG A 110 6.84 -10.91 -2.90
C ARG A 110 7.74 -10.70 -4.11
N PRO A 111 7.88 -11.70 -4.99
CA PRO A 111 8.68 -11.56 -6.21
C PRO A 111 8.05 -10.50 -7.12
N ASP A 112 8.86 -9.54 -7.56
CA ASP A 112 8.44 -8.51 -8.50
C ASP A 112 8.26 -9.13 -9.88
N VAL A 113 7.00 -9.44 -10.22
CA VAL A 113 6.63 -10.10 -11.49
C VAL A 113 6.88 -9.18 -12.70
N THR A 114 7.20 -7.90 -12.46
CA THR A 114 7.41 -6.89 -13.50
C THR A 114 8.76 -7.01 -14.21
N SER A 115 9.74 -7.72 -13.63
CA SER A 115 11.10 -7.79 -14.18
C SER A 115 11.38 -9.00 -15.10
N GLN A 116 10.42 -9.89 -15.37
CA GLN A 116 10.61 -11.08 -16.23
C GLN A 116 10.05 -10.96 -17.66
N ALA A 117 9.49 -9.80 -18.05
CA ALA A 117 8.91 -9.60 -19.39
C ALA A 117 9.86 -8.90 -20.40
N VAL A 118 11.17 -8.83 -20.13
CA VAL A 118 12.16 -8.29 -21.08
C VAL A 118 13.29 -9.31 -21.22
N GLY A 119 13.19 -10.20 -22.20
CA GLY A 119 14.26 -11.17 -22.50
C GLY A 119 13.77 -12.57 -22.90
N GLN A 120 12.73 -12.69 -23.72
CA GLN A 120 12.65 -13.83 -24.63
C GLN A 120 13.04 -13.34 -26.02
N ASP A 121 14.35 -13.15 -26.20
CA ASP A 121 14.98 -13.20 -27.50
C ASP A 121 14.70 -14.59 -28.08
N THR A 122 13.84 -14.67 -29.08
CA THR A 122 13.77 -15.79 -30.00
C THR A 122 15.09 -15.88 -30.76
N PRO A 123 15.87 -16.97 -30.67
CA PRO A 123 16.90 -17.23 -31.65
C PRO A 123 16.24 -17.90 -32.86
N GLU A 124 16.06 -17.14 -33.93
CA GLU A 124 16.07 -17.72 -35.26
C GLU A 124 17.44 -18.38 -35.48
N SER A 125 17.47 -19.70 -35.69
CA SER A 125 18.63 -20.37 -36.27
C SER A 125 18.17 -21.20 -37.47
N ASN A 126 18.41 -20.63 -38.64
CA ASN A 126 18.36 -21.27 -39.95
C ASN A 126 19.58 -22.22 -40.12
N SER A 127 19.51 -23.11 -41.11
CA SER A 127 20.46 -24.18 -41.55
C SER A 127 20.02 -25.57 -41.11
N ARG A 128 19.44 -26.47 -41.93
CA ARG A 128 19.77 -26.96 -43.29
C ARG A 128 21.08 -27.76 -43.35
N GLU A 129 21.02 -29.03 -42.99
CA GLU A 129 21.91 -30.13 -43.42
C GLU A 129 21.13 -31.45 -43.22
N GLN A 130 20.57 -32.03 -44.28
CA GLN A 130 21.17 -33.04 -45.19
C GLN A 130 21.25 -34.46 -44.61
N ASN A 131 20.67 -35.40 -45.38
CA ASN A 131 20.86 -36.84 -45.43
C ASN A 131 20.23 -37.74 -44.35
N ALA A 132 19.20 -38.47 -44.76
CA ALA A 132 19.23 -39.94 -44.74
C ALA A 132 18.16 -40.47 -45.72
N SER A 133 18.57 -40.64 -46.98
CA SER A 133 17.98 -41.64 -47.86
C SER A 133 18.40 -43.03 -47.40
N GLU A 134 17.57 -44.01 -47.77
CA GLU A 134 17.84 -45.46 -47.79
C GLU A 134 17.64 -46.22 -46.47
N THR A 135 17.05 -47.42 -46.39
CA THR A 135 16.35 -48.33 -47.32
C THR A 135 15.92 -49.54 -46.45
N GLU A 136 14.77 -50.19 -46.78
CA GLU A 136 14.38 -51.58 -46.43
C GLU A 136 14.25 -51.95 -44.94
N GLY A 137 13.39 -52.85 -44.48
CA GLY A 137 12.42 -53.80 -45.04
C GLY A 137 11.65 -54.34 -43.81
N GLY A 138 10.35 -54.54 -43.89
CA GLY A 138 9.80 -55.89 -43.98
C GLY A 138 9.85 -56.66 -42.65
N GLU A 139 8.72 -56.79 -41.96
CA GLU A 139 8.05 -58.09 -41.75
C GLU A 139 6.84 -57.97 -40.83
N ALA A 140 5.87 -58.84 -41.11
CA ALA A 140 4.50 -58.83 -40.65
C ALA A 140 4.30 -59.58 -39.31
N GLN A 141 3.24 -59.17 -38.60
CA GLN A 141 2.18 -59.92 -37.89
C GLN A 141 2.29 -61.46 -37.72
N PRO A 142 1.60 -62.07 -36.73
CA PRO A 142 0.28 -61.69 -36.19
C PRO A 142 0.17 -61.45 -34.68
#